data_AF-A0A534RVT0-F1
#
_entry.id   AF-A0A534RVT0-F1
#
_cell.length_a   1.000
_cell.length_b   1.000
_cell.length_c   1.000
_cell.angle_alpha   90.00
_cell.angle_beta   90.00
_cell.angle_gamma   90.00
#
_symmetry.space_group_name_H-M   'P 1'
#
loop_
_entity.id
_entity.type
_entity.pdbx_description
1 polymer ?
#
loop_
_entity_poly.entity_id
_entity_poly.type
_entity_poly.pdbx_seq_one_letter_code
_entity_poly.pdbx_strand_id
1 'polypeptide(L)' 'MLSSSRRVVTVLVLAMLLGPSAAGALDWPMFGRDLKHSFTNAGSLINTSNVAFLQTAWDFPTSDAVSASPTVVDGRVYVG' A
#
# COMPACT_ATOMS: atom_id res chain seq x y z
N MET A 1 -25.75 -34.62 1.38
CA MET A 1 -26.32 -33.28 1.65
C MET A 1 -25.54 -32.64 2.80
N LEU A 2 -24.66 -31.67 2.53
CA LEU A 2 -23.88 -30.99 3.58
C LEU A 2 -24.78 -29.99 4.33
N SER A 3 -24.74 -29.99 5.68
CA SER A 3 -25.63 -29.17 6.50
C SER A 3 -25.39 -27.66 6.31
N SER A 4 -26.45 -26.87 6.49
CA SER A 4 -26.48 -25.41 6.27
C SER A 4 -25.32 -24.65 6.91
N SER A 5 -24.91 -25.07 8.11
CA SER A 5 -23.83 -24.46 8.88
C SER A 5 -22.45 -24.60 8.22
N ARG A 6 -22.19 -25.71 7.50
CA ARG A 6 -20.93 -25.88 6.76
C ARG A 6 -20.85 -24.95 5.56
N ARG A 7 -21.98 -24.66 4.90
CA ARG A 7 -22.04 -23.75 3.75
C ARG A 7 -21.76 -22.30 4.14
N VAL A 8 -22.30 -21.86 5.28
CA VAL A 8 -22.09 -20.49 5.81
C VAL A 8 -20.62 -20.26 6.19
N VAL A 9 -19.99 -21.22 6.86
CA VAL A 9 -18.57 -21.13 7.25
C VAL A 9 -17.65 -21.12 6.03
N THR A 10 -17.92 -21.93 4.99
CA THR A 10 -17.12 -21.93 3.75
C THR A 10 -17.22 -20.60 2.99
N VAL A 11 -18.40 -19.97 2.93
CA VAL A 11 -18.57 -18.68 2.23
C VAL A 11 -17.84 -17.54 2.95
N LEU A 12 -17.84 -17.53 4.29
CA LEU A 12 -17.15 -16.50 5.08
C LEU A 12 -15.62 -16.60 4.95
N VAL A 13 -15.06 -17.82 4.93
CA VAL A 13 -13.62 -18.03 4.73
C VAL A 13 -13.18 -17.63 3.32
N LEU A 14 -13.99 -17.93 2.30
CA LEU A 14 -13.68 -17.58 0.91
C LEU A 14 -13.75 -16.06 0.65
N ALA A 15 -14.68 -15.35 1.29
CA ALA A 15 -14.78 -13.88 1.19
C ALA A 15 -13.60 -13.15 1.88
N MET A 16 -13.02 -13.75 2.91
CA MET A 16 -11.85 -13.20 3.62
C MET A 16 -10.52 -13.43 2.85
N LEU A 17 -10.48 -14.43 1.96
CA LEU A 17 -9.33 -14.79 1.13
C LEU A 17 -9.30 -14.07 -0.24
N LEU A 18 -10.44 -13.55 -0.70
CA LEU A 18 -10.59 -12.90 -2.02
C LEU A 18 -10.89 -11.39 -1.93
N GLY A 19 -10.94 -10.84 -0.72
CA GLY A 19 -11.06 -9.38 -0.54
C GLY A 19 -9.83 -8.70 -1.13
N PRO A 20 -9.97 -7.56 -1.84
CA PRO A 20 -8.82 -6.80 -2.28
C PRO A 20 -7.95 -6.49 -1.05
N SER A 21 -6.68 -6.83 -1.14
CA SER A 21 -5.70 -6.52 -0.10
C SER A 21 -5.82 -5.03 0.21
N ALA A 22 -6.07 -4.68 1.47
CA ALA A 22 -6.11 -3.28 1.91
C ALA A 22 -4.82 -2.51 1.55
N ALA A 23 -3.74 -3.22 1.20
CA ALA A 23 -2.50 -2.68 0.67
C ALA A 23 -2.68 -1.86 -0.63
N GLY A 24 -3.52 -2.31 -1.59
CA GLY A 24 -3.61 -1.67 -2.90
C GLY A 24 -4.17 -0.25 -2.89
N ALA A 25 -4.94 0.12 -1.86
CA ALA A 25 -5.49 1.48 -1.72
C ALA A 25 -4.41 2.53 -1.37
N LEU A 26 -3.27 2.10 -0.83
CA LEU A 26 -2.15 2.95 -0.43
C LEU A 26 -0.97 2.90 -1.43
N ASP A 27 -1.09 2.12 -2.50
CA ASP A 27 -0.05 2.00 -3.50
C ASP A 27 0.24 3.34 -4.21
N TRP A 28 1.48 3.43 -4.68
CA TRP A 28 2.01 4.50 -5.53
C TRP A 28 2.62 3.88 -6.79
N PRO A 29 1.81 3.38 -7.73
CA PRO A 29 2.27 2.50 -8.81
C PRO A 29 3.04 3.20 -9.95
N MET A 30 3.07 4.54 -9.96
CA MET A 30 3.69 5.32 -11.03
C MET A 30 4.08 6.72 -10.57
N PHE A 31 4.81 7.44 -11.41
CA PHE A 31 5.07 8.87 -11.21
C PHE A 31 3.75 9.64 -11.03
N GLY A 32 3.65 10.45 -9.98
CA GLY A 32 2.44 11.19 -9.67
C GLY A 32 1.26 10.36 -9.13
N ARG A 33 1.50 9.10 -8.73
CA ARG A 33 0.55 8.14 -8.11
C ARG A 33 -0.51 7.57 -9.05
N ASP A 34 -1.16 8.43 -9.82
CA ASP A 34 -2.30 8.09 -10.67
C ASP A 34 -2.13 8.68 -12.08
N LEU A 35 -3.01 8.28 -13.00
CA LEU A 35 -2.97 8.74 -14.39
C LEU A 35 -3.17 10.26 -14.57
N LYS A 36 -3.60 10.98 -13.53
CA LYS A 36 -3.73 12.45 -13.55
C LYS A 36 -2.47 13.14 -13.02
N HIS A 37 -1.49 12.36 -12.55
CA HIS A 37 -0.34 12.86 -11.80
C HIS A 37 -0.76 13.78 -10.66
N SER A 38 -1.71 13.33 -9.82
CA SER A 38 -2.22 14.20 -8.75
C SER A 38 -1.18 14.55 -7.68
N PHE A 39 -0.17 13.69 -7.47
CA PHE A 39 0.82 13.81 -6.37
C PHE A 39 0.18 13.91 -4.98
N THR A 40 -1.02 13.36 -4.78
CA THR A 40 -1.72 13.45 -3.48
C THR A 40 -1.79 12.11 -2.77
N ASN A 41 -1.62 12.11 -1.45
CA ASN A 41 -1.94 10.96 -0.59
C ASN A 41 -3.03 11.34 0.43
N ALA A 42 -4.30 11.24 0.03
CA ALA A 42 -5.44 11.54 0.88
C ALA A 42 -5.54 10.66 2.14
N GLY A 43 -4.91 9.47 2.14
CA GLY A 43 -4.87 8.54 3.28
C GLY A 43 -3.68 8.77 4.22
N SER A 44 -2.96 9.89 4.12
CA SER A 44 -1.79 10.15 4.97
C SER A 44 -2.18 10.21 6.44
N LEU A 45 -1.48 9.41 7.26
CA LEU A 45 -1.54 9.50 8.73
C LEU A 45 -0.66 10.65 9.27
N ILE A 46 0.24 11.18 8.44
CA ILE A 46 1.12 12.29 8.76
C ILE A 46 0.39 13.60 8.44
N ASN A 47 0.39 14.53 9.39
CA ASN A 47 -0.27 15.83 9.31
C ASN A 47 0.46 16.88 10.18
N THR A 48 -0.06 18.12 10.19
CA THR A 48 0.59 19.25 10.88
C THR A 48 0.73 19.10 12.39
N SER A 49 -0.08 18.25 13.04
CA SER A 49 0.00 18.04 14.49
C SER A 49 1.04 17.00 14.90
N ASN A 50 1.48 16.13 13.99
CA ASN A 50 2.40 15.03 14.30
C ASN A 50 3.70 15.05 13.48
N VAL A 51 3.81 15.90 12.46
CA VAL A 51 4.99 15.95 11.59
C VAL A 51 6.30 16.20 12.36
N ALA A 52 6.22 16.91 13.49
CA ALA A 52 7.37 17.19 14.36
C ALA A 52 7.98 15.93 15.02
N PHE A 53 7.28 14.80 15.01
CA PHE A 53 7.73 13.54 15.59
C PHE A 53 8.34 12.56 14.57
N LEU A 54 8.45 12.94 13.28
CA LEU A 54 9.04 12.06 12.27
C LEU A 54 10.49 11.72 12.60
N GLN A 55 10.83 10.45 12.41
CA GLN A 55 12.19 9.92 12.52
C GLN A 55 12.45 8.97 11.35
N THR A 56 13.72 8.79 10.98
CA THR A 56 14.12 7.81 9.96
C THR A 56 13.74 6.40 10.41
N ALA A 57 12.88 5.73 9.64
CA ALA A 57 12.47 4.35 9.92
C ALA A 57 13.51 3.34 9.44
N TRP A 58 14.13 3.60 8.28
CA TRP A 58 15.17 2.77 7.67
C TRP A 58 15.92 3.58 6.60
N ASP A 59 17.10 3.10 6.22
CA ASP A 59 17.90 3.59 5.10
C ASP A 59 18.44 2.41 4.28
N PHE A 60 18.77 2.67 3.02
CA PHE A 60 19.35 1.69 2.11
C PHE A 60 20.38 2.36 1.19
N PRO A 61 21.66 1.94 1.22
CA PRO A 61 22.69 2.52 0.37
C PRO A 61 22.55 2.05 -1.09
N THR A 62 22.61 2.98 -2.03
CA THR A 62 22.68 2.69 -3.46
C THR A 62 24.10 2.85 -3.98
N SER A 63 24.45 2.11 -5.04
CA SER A 63 25.79 2.16 -5.64
C SER A 63 26.00 3.37 -6.56
N ASP A 64 24.93 4.04 -6.95
CA ASP A 64 24.93 5.20 -7.85
C ASP A 64 23.77 6.15 -7.50
N ALA A 65 23.69 7.27 -8.21
CA ALA A 65 22.63 8.27 -8.07
C ALA A 65 21.23 7.68 -8.36
N VAL A 66 20.28 8.02 -7.49
CA VAL A 66 18.85 7.76 -7.68
C VAL A 66 18.21 9.08 -8.06
N SER A 67 17.56 9.13 -9.22
CA SER A 67 16.98 10.36 -9.76
C SER A 67 15.46 10.27 -9.99
N ALA A 68 14.92 9.06 -10.05
CA ALA A 68 13.50 8.82 -10.21
C ALA A 68 12.73 9.01 -8.90
N SER A 69 11.45 9.35 -9.01
CA SER A 69 10.53 9.23 -7.89
C SER A 69 10.22 7.74 -7.65
N PRO A 70 10.19 7.28 -6.38
CA PRO A 70 9.96 5.87 -6.08
C PRO A 70 8.54 5.42 -6.47
N THR A 71 8.41 4.14 -6.78
CA THR A 71 7.13 3.45 -7.00
C THR A 71 6.93 2.41 -5.91
N VAL A 72 5.72 2.32 -5.36
CA VAL A 72 5.37 1.37 -4.30
C VAL A 72 4.14 0.57 -4.71
N VAL A 73 4.28 -0.74 -4.80
CA VAL A 73 3.20 -1.67 -5.16
C VAL A 73 3.36 -2.95 -4.34
N ASP A 74 2.26 -3.47 -3.78
CA ASP A 74 2.24 -4.73 -3.03
C ASP A 74 3.33 -4.81 -1.94
N GLY A 75 3.55 -3.69 -1.24
CA GLY A 75 4.52 -3.59 -0.14
C GLY A 75 5.99 -3.58 -0.56
N ARG A 76 6.29 -3.37 -1.85
CA ARG A 76 7.67 -3.28 -2.38
C ARG A 76 7.96 -1.87 -2.89
N VAL A 77 9.17 -1.39 -2.62
CA VAL A 77 9.65 -0.09 -3.10
C VAL A 77 10.62 -0.32 -4.26
N TYR A 78 10.38 0.36 -5.38
CA TYR A 78 11.22 0.37 -6.56
C TYR A 78 11.87 1.75 -6.71
N VAL A 79 13.19 1.79 -6.87
CA VAL A 79 14.01 3.01 -6.98
C VAL A 79 14.94 2.92 -8.17
N GLY A 80 15.35 4.06 -8.74
CA GLY A 80 16.25 4.13 -9.90
C GLY A 80 16.73 5.54 -10.23
#